data_AF-A0A518DXI8-F1
#
_entry.id   AF-A0A518DXI8-F1
#
_cell.length_a   1.000
_cell.length_b   1.000
_cell.length_c   1.000
_cell.angle_alpha   90.00
_cell.angle_beta   90.00
_cell.angle_gamma   90.00
#
_symmetry.space_group_name_H-M   'P 1'
#
loop_
_entity.id
_entity.type
_entity.pdbx_description
1 polymer ?
#
loop_
_entity_poly.entity_id
_entity_poly.type
_entity_poly.pdbx_seq_one_letter_code
_entity_poly.pdbx_strand_id
1 'polypeptide(L)'
;MKHLLTIAALIMTSQAWSAEPPADPFASRSVVAGWTLSHFGKGEQRRFETPLQATFADGKFTLQADSGMLFFKRSDEADGVGFVHRSLEGDGSIMAKVTKFDDFHVWGGAGVMLRDENKPLGLYMCAMLETVHVKDQPDQHPIAASIRMRRQVSNEGFRVQRPDQVKLPVWLKIERQGQTFRSSYSPDGKEWKLLKEMEIPMGPKISAGLTAWNRYGKTKFGTVVFDDVQVRKAP
;
A
#
# COMPACT_ATOMS: atom_id res chain seq x y z
N MET A 1 69.60 -43.15 17.87
CA MET A 1 69.34 -41.86 17.20
C MET A 1 67.82 -41.74 17.09
N LYS A 2 67.14 -41.21 18.12
CA LYS A 2 66.50 -39.87 18.15
C LYS A 2 65.88 -39.49 16.80
N HIS A 3 64.55 -39.37 16.74
CA HIS A 3 63.85 -38.19 16.18
C HIS A 3 62.40 -38.15 16.70
N LEU A 4 62.15 -37.22 17.63
CA LEU A 4 60.84 -36.72 18.02
C LEU A 4 60.26 -35.91 16.84
N LEU A 5 59.02 -36.14 16.45
CA LEU A 5 58.24 -35.17 15.68
C LEU A 5 57.31 -34.43 16.64
N THR A 6 57.58 -33.13 16.82
CA THR A 6 56.70 -32.19 17.51
C THR A 6 55.74 -31.59 16.50
N ILE A 7 54.44 -31.84 16.65
CA ILE A 7 53.39 -31.19 15.84
C ILE A 7 52.99 -29.91 16.58
N ALA A 8 53.38 -28.75 16.04
CA ALA A 8 52.91 -27.45 16.51
C ALA A 8 51.53 -27.17 15.90
N ALA A 9 50.50 -27.10 16.74
CA ALA A 9 49.18 -26.65 16.34
C ALA A 9 49.16 -25.12 16.27
N LEU A 10 49.06 -24.56 15.07
CA LEU A 10 48.87 -23.13 14.85
C LEU A 10 47.36 -22.82 15.01
N ILE A 11 46.98 -22.22 16.14
CA ILE A 11 45.61 -21.74 16.34
C ILE A 11 45.48 -20.43 15.55
N MET A 12 44.91 -20.50 14.35
CA MET A 12 44.45 -19.32 13.65
C MET A 12 43.09 -18.90 14.23
N THR A 13 43.09 -17.89 15.10
CA THR A 13 41.85 -17.21 15.49
C THR A 13 41.38 -16.37 14.32
N SER A 14 40.41 -16.86 13.54
CA SER A 14 39.70 -16.02 12.58
C SER A 14 38.84 -15.02 13.36
N GLN A 15 39.29 -13.76 13.43
CA GLN A 15 38.38 -12.66 13.72
C GLN A 15 37.46 -12.51 12.51
N ALA A 16 36.28 -13.12 12.59
CA ALA A 16 35.20 -12.80 11.68
C ALA A 16 34.76 -11.36 12.02
N TRP A 17 35.04 -10.41 11.12
CA TRP A 17 34.28 -9.17 11.10
C TRP A 17 32.82 -9.56 10.86
N SER A 18 31.97 -9.42 11.89
CA SER A 18 30.53 -9.51 11.67
C SER A 18 30.15 -8.32 10.81
N ALA A 19 30.04 -8.53 9.50
CA ALA A 19 29.29 -7.61 8.66
C ALA A 19 27.90 -7.48 9.29
N GLU A 20 27.47 -6.24 9.59
CA GLU A 20 26.12 -6.02 10.05
C GLU A 20 25.16 -6.68 9.03
N PRO A 21 24.15 -7.43 9.49
CA PRO A 21 23.18 -8.00 8.58
C PRO A 21 22.58 -6.88 7.73
N PRO A 22 22.36 -7.11 6.43
CA PRO A 22 21.77 -6.10 5.57
C PRO A 22 20.45 -5.62 6.18
N ALA A 23 20.27 -4.29 6.24
CA ALA A 23 19.06 -3.70 6.81
C ALA A 23 17.81 -4.31 6.16
N ASP A 24 16.83 -4.72 6.97
CA ASP A 24 15.59 -5.31 6.44
C ASP A 24 14.90 -4.30 5.52
N PRO A 25 14.79 -4.58 4.21
CA PRO A 25 14.23 -3.63 3.27
C PRO A 25 12.73 -3.38 3.50
N PHE A 26 12.08 -4.18 4.34
CA PHE A 26 10.67 -4.00 4.76
C PHE A 26 10.52 -3.27 6.09
N ALA A 27 11.62 -2.92 6.78
CA ALA A 27 11.57 -2.21 8.04
C ALA A 27 10.78 -0.90 7.92
N SER A 28 10.00 -0.58 8.96
CA SER A 28 9.26 0.68 8.98
C SER A 28 10.22 1.87 9.07
N ARG A 29 9.91 2.95 8.35
CA ARG A 29 10.73 4.17 8.33
C ARG A 29 9.88 5.42 8.16
N SER A 30 10.37 6.57 8.65
CA SER A 30 9.73 7.86 8.35
C SER A 30 9.94 8.22 6.87
N VAL A 31 8.88 8.75 6.23
CA VAL A 31 8.94 9.30 4.87
C VAL A 31 9.08 10.82 4.93
N VAL A 32 8.29 11.45 5.80
CA VAL A 32 8.33 12.86 6.18
C VAL A 32 7.77 12.96 7.61
N ALA A 33 7.99 14.09 8.30
CA ALA A 33 7.49 14.29 9.67
C ALA A 33 6.01 13.91 9.81
N GLY A 34 5.72 13.01 10.76
CA GLY A 34 4.36 12.51 11.04
C GLY A 34 3.86 11.40 10.11
N TRP A 35 4.61 11.02 9.07
CA TRP A 35 4.26 9.98 8.11
C TRP A 35 5.28 8.83 8.13
N THR A 36 4.78 7.62 8.32
CA THR A 36 5.58 6.40 8.41
C THR A 36 5.23 5.46 7.27
N LEU A 37 6.23 4.94 6.57
CA LEU A 37 6.10 3.79 5.70
C LEU A 37 6.20 2.52 6.53
N SER A 38 5.20 1.65 6.43
CA SER A 38 5.18 0.31 6.99
C SER A 38 4.78 -0.70 5.93
N HIS A 39 5.12 -1.97 6.16
CA HIS A 39 4.76 -3.08 5.28
C HIS A 39 4.08 -4.18 6.10
N PHE A 40 3.11 -4.86 5.52
CA PHE A 40 2.44 -6.00 6.15
C PHE A 40 2.22 -7.14 5.16
N GLY A 41 2.16 -8.36 5.68
CA GLY A 41 1.98 -9.59 4.91
C GLY A 41 3.19 -10.10 4.14
N LYS A 42 4.40 -9.62 4.45
CA LYS A 42 5.66 -10.21 3.94
C LYS A 42 5.74 -11.67 4.38
N GLY A 43 5.88 -12.60 3.43
CA GLY A 43 5.92 -14.05 3.68
C GLY A 43 4.55 -14.73 3.78
N GLU A 44 3.47 -13.97 3.94
CA GLU A 44 2.09 -14.50 3.95
C GLU A 44 1.42 -14.30 2.58
N GLN A 45 1.63 -13.13 1.98
CA GLN A 45 1.14 -12.81 0.65
C GLN A 45 2.21 -13.14 -0.39
N ARG A 46 1.96 -14.17 -1.20
CA ARG A 46 2.95 -14.78 -2.11
C ARG A 46 3.49 -13.86 -3.22
N ARG A 47 2.87 -12.70 -3.45
CA ARG A 47 3.26 -11.73 -4.49
C ARG A 47 3.91 -10.47 -3.92
N PHE A 48 4.13 -10.43 -2.61
CA PHE A 48 4.79 -9.31 -1.95
C PHE A 48 6.25 -9.64 -1.69
N GLU A 49 7.07 -9.37 -2.71
CA GLU A 49 8.48 -9.77 -2.81
C GLU A 49 9.43 -8.56 -2.66
N THR A 50 9.00 -7.39 -3.12
CA THR A 50 9.73 -6.12 -3.09
C THR A 50 8.95 -5.09 -2.27
N PRO A 51 9.58 -4.39 -1.31
CA PRO A 51 8.91 -3.37 -0.51
C PRO A 51 8.45 -2.19 -1.38
N LEU A 52 7.47 -1.46 -0.87
CA LEU A 52 7.05 -0.20 -1.48
C LEU A 52 8.16 0.84 -1.27
N GLN A 53 8.52 1.56 -2.32
CA GLN A 53 9.36 2.75 -2.17
C GLN A 53 8.48 4.00 -2.04
N ALA A 54 8.86 4.88 -1.12
CA ALA A 54 8.16 6.13 -0.87
C ALA A 54 9.16 7.26 -0.64
N THR A 55 8.87 8.40 -1.26
CA THR A 55 9.59 9.67 -1.10
C THR A 55 8.60 10.82 -0.96
N PHE A 56 9.05 11.90 -0.32
CA PHE A 56 8.31 13.15 -0.24
C PHE A 56 9.23 14.31 -0.63
N ALA A 57 8.84 15.07 -1.64
CA ALA A 57 9.55 16.24 -2.13
C ALA A 57 8.55 17.23 -2.73
N ASP A 58 8.80 18.53 -2.59
CA ASP A 58 7.97 19.60 -3.16
C ASP A 58 6.47 19.49 -2.84
N GLY A 59 6.15 19.04 -1.61
CA GLY A 59 4.76 18.87 -1.15
C GLY A 59 4.07 17.60 -1.64
N LYS A 60 4.76 16.73 -2.38
CA LYS A 60 4.17 15.57 -3.06
C LYS A 60 4.75 14.25 -2.57
N PHE A 61 3.89 13.25 -2.43
CA PHE A 61 4.30 11.87 -2.20
C PHE A 61 4.47 11.15 -3.54
N THR A 62 5.63 10.52 -3.74
CA THR A 62 5.85 9.59 -4.85
C THR A 62 6.00 8.18 -4.30
N LEU A 63 5.14 7.28 -4.76
CA LEU A 63 5.23 5.85 -4.44
C LEU A 63 5.60 5.06 -5.69
N GLN A 64 6.50 4.09 -5.52
CA GLN A 64 6.90 3.16 -6.56
C GLN A 64 6.67 1.73 -6.06
N ALA A 65 5.78 1.01 -6.74
CA ALA A 65 5.32 -0.31 -6.37
C ALA A 65 5.74 -1.35 -7.41
N ASP A 66 6.69 -2.18 -7.00
CA ASP A 66 7.15 -3.30 -7.82
C ASP A 66 6.29 -4.55 -7.58
N SER A 67 5.91 -4.80 -6.33
CA SER A 67 5.19 -5.99 -5.95
C SER A 67 4.00 -5.70 -5.04
N GLY A 68 3.33 -6.76 -4.61
CA GLY A 68 2.27 -6.68 -3.62
C GLY A 68 0.88 -6.66 -4.22
N MET A 69 -0.08 -6.82 -3.32
CA MET A 69 -1.49 -6.87 -3.65
C MET A 69 -2.31 -6.70 -2.38
N LEU A 70 -3.23 -5.73 -2.37
CA LEU A 70 -4.39 -5.83 -1.50
C LEU A 70 -5.23 -7.02 -1.96
N PHE A 71 -5.79 -7.78 -1.03
CA PHE A 71 -6.50 -9.01 -1.37
C PHE A 71 -7.51 -8.85 -2.53
N PHE A 72 -7.69 -9.91 -3.36
CA PHE A 72 -8.43 -9.81 -4.64
C PHE A 72 -9.66 -10.72 -4.76
N LYS A 73 -9.67 -11.92 -4.17
CA LYS A 73 -10.80 -12.86 -4.34
C LYS A 73 -11.48 -13.23 -3.03
N ARG A 74 -10.72 -13.34 -1.95
CA ARG A 74 -11.24 -13.74 -0.65
C ARG A 74 -10.67 -12.83 0.41
N SER A 75 -11.50 -12.38 1.34
CA SER A 75 -11.07 -11.47 2.40
C SER A 75 -10.41 -12.18 3.59
N ASP A 76 -10.12 -13.47 3.45
CA ASP A 76 -9.24 -14.24 4.32
C ASP A 76 -7.84 -14.46 3.70
N GLU A 77 -7.59 -13.94 2.49
CA GLU A 77 -6.24 -13.83 1.94
C GLU A 77 -5.52 -12.64 2.61
N ALA A 78 -4.27 -12.85 3.01
CA ALA A 78 -3.40 -11.80 3.54
C ALA A 78 -3.21 -10.67 2.52
N ASP A 79 -3.30 -9.41 2.97
CA ASP A 79 -2.79 -8.28 2.21
C ASP A 79 -1.27 -8.31 2.22
N GLY A 80 -0.64 -7.93 1.12
CA GLY A 80 0.81 -7.77 1.01
C GLY A 80 1.14 -6.44 0.35
N VAL A 81 1.23 -5.36 1.12
CA VAL A 81 1.45 -4.01 0.57
C VAL A 81 2.30 -3.15 1.51
N GLY A 82 2.88 -2.10 0.93
CA GLY A 82 3.36 -0.96 1.70
C GLY A 82 2.27 0.08 1.92
N PHE A 83 2.38 0.80 3.03
CA PHE A 83 1.43 1.82 3.44
C PHE A 83 2.19 2.99 4.07
N VAL A 84 2.06 4.17 3.46
CA VAL A 84 2.57 5.43 4.00
C VAL A 84 1.44 6.07 4.79
N HIS A 85 1.54 6.09 6.11
CA HIS A 85 0.40 6.40 6.97
C HIS A 85 0.74 7.30 8.15
N ARG A 86 -0.32 7.87 8.71
CA ARG A 86 -0.33 8.54 10.01
C ARG A 86 -1.58 8.13 10.77
N SER A 87 -1.58 8.32 12.09
CA SER A 87 -2.74 8.01 12.91
C SER A 87 -3.89 8.99 12.68
N LEU A 88 -5.12 8.49 12.67
CA LEU A 88 -6.37 9.23 12.72
C LEU A 88 -7.23 8.64 13.87
N GLU A 89 -7.69 9.50 14.76
CA GLU A 89 -8.51 9.11 15.92
C GLU A 89 -9.90 9.72 15.81
N GLY A 90 -10.93 8.88 15.94
CA GLY A 90 -12.32 9.25 15.76
C GLY A 90 -12.69 9.49 14.30
N ASP A 91 -13.67 10.38 14.12
CA ASP A 91 -14.21 10.77 12.82
C ASP A 91 -13.23 11.67 12.06
N GLY A 92 -13.31 11.61 10.73
CA GLY A 92 -12.38 12.36 9.90
C GLY A 92 -12.35 11.88 8.46
N SER A 93 -11.33 12.34 7.74
CA SER A 93 -11.16 12.03 6.33
C SER A 93 -9.71 12.01 5.91
N ILE A 94 -9.48 11.31 4.80
CA ILE A 94 -8.27 11.44 3.99
C ILE A 94 -8.65 11.82 2.57
N MET A 95 -7.91 12.75 1.98
CA MET A 95 -8.07 13.21 0.61
C MET A 95 -6.71 13.36 -0.07
N ALA A 96 -6.62 13.06 -1.36
CA ALA A 96 -5.42 13.30 -2.15
C ALA A 96 -5.76 13.50 -3.64
N LYS A 97 -4.96 14.30 -4.34
CA LYS A 97 -5.00 14.45 -5.80
C LYS A 97 -3.95 13.55 -6.44
N VAL A 98 -4.36 12.57 -7.24
CA VAL A 98 -3.44 11.76 -8.05
C VAL A 98 -3.11 12.51 -9.33
N THR A 99 -1.82 12.79 -9.54
CA THR A 99 -1.32 13.57 -10.70
C THR A 99 -0.50 12.74 -11.67
N LYS A 100 -0.01 11.56 -11.25
CA LYS A 100 0.71 10.59 -12.07
C LYS A 100 0.29 9.17 -11.69
N PHE A 101 0.16 8.28 -12.67
CA PHE A 101 -0.13 6.86 -12.49
C PHE A 101 0.40 6.10 -13.72
N ASP A 102 1.68 5.77 -13.69
CA ASP A 102 2.42 5.28 -14.85
C ASP A 102 3.05 3.92 -14.57
N ASP A 103 3.32 3.16 -15.64
CA ASP A 103 4.06 1.88 -15.60
C ASP A 103 3.51 0.85 -14.61
N PHE A 104 2.21 0.88 -14.33
CA PHE A 104 1.54 -0.20 -13.60
C PHE A 104 1.32 -1.40 -14.54
N HIS A 105 1.47 -2.61 -13.98
CA HIS A 105 0.94 -3.82 -14.62
C HIS A 105 -0.58 -3.70 -14.75
N VAL A 106 -1.22 -4.48 -15.64
CA VAL A 106 -2.69 -4.53 -15.80
C VAL A 106 -3.49 -4.94 -14.53
N TRP A 107 -2.79 -5.26 -13.45
CA TRP A 107 -3.39 -5.54 -12.14
C TRP A 107 -2.69 -4.74 -11.03
N GLY A 108 -2.30 -3.50 -11.35
CA GLY A 108 -1.73 -2.55 -10.42
C GLY A 108 -2.78 -1.55 -9.91
N GLY A 109 -2.48 -0.93 -8.78
CA GLY A 109 -3.36 0.08 -8.21
C GLY A 109 -2.68 0.93 -7.15
N ALA A 110 -3.25 2.11 -6.92
CA ALA A 110 -2.78 3.05 -5.93
C ALA A 110 -3.90 3.97 -5.45
N GLY A 111 -3.87 4.40 -4.19
CA GLY A 111 -4.86 5.32 -3.67
C GLY A 111 -4.70 5.66 -2.20
N VAL A 112 -5.76 6.25 -1.66
CA VAL A 112 -5.89 6.53 -0.23
C VAL A 112 -6.57 5.37 0.48
N MET A 113 -6.22 5.15 1.74
CA MET A 113 -6.73 4.08 2.57
C MET A 113 -6.96 4.55 4.01
N LEU A 114 -8.09 4.14 4.58
CA LEU A 114 -8.31 4.08 6.02
C LEU A 114 -8.23 2.61 6.44
N ARG A 115 -7.36 2.30 7.40
CA ARG A 115 -7.05 0.93 7.82
C ARG A 115 -7.06 0.79 9.33
N ASP A 116 -7.73 -0.24 9.80
CA ASP A 116 -7.67 -0.74 11.16
C ASP A 116 -6.54 -1.75 11.29
N GLU A 117 -5.54 -1.41 12.10
CA GLU A 117 -4.30 -2.14 12.34
C GLU A 117 -3.45 -2.46 11.08
N ASN A 118 -2.14 -2.33 11.20
CA ASN A 118 -1.20 -2.65 10.11
C ASN A 118 -0.82 -4.13 10.13
N LYS A 119 -1.82 -5.02 10.15
CA LYS A 119 -1.69 -6.49 10.09
C LYS A 119 -2.20 -7.04 8.75
N PRO A 120 -1.79 -8.24 8.30
CA PRO A 120 -2.17 -8.78 6.99
C PRO A 120 -3.69 -8.89 6.72
N LEU A 121 -4.50 -9.16 7.75
CA LEU A 121 -5.97 -9.29 7.64
C LEU A 121 -6.75 -8.09 8.21
N GLY A 122 -6.09 -6.93 8.35
CA GLY A 122 -6.70 -5.71 8.90
C GLY A 122 -7.91 -5.23 8.10
N LEU A 123 -8.89 -4.63 8.78
CA LEU A 123 -10.06 -4.03 8.13
C LEU A 123 -9.64 -2.76 7.42
N TYR A 124 -10.21 -2.48 6.25
CA TYR A 124 -9.87 -1.25 5.54
C TYR A 124 -10.94 -0.83 4.54
N MET A 125 -10.91 0.45 4.17
CA MET A 125 -11.55 0.99 2.98
C MET A 125 -10.53 1.79 2.16
N CYS A 126 -10.63 1.70 0.84
CA CYS A 126 -9.82 2.48 -0.10
C CYS A 126 -10.67 3.35 -1.04
N ALA A 127 -10.11 4.46 -1.49
CA ALA A 127 -10.49 5.11 -2.74
C ALA A 127 -9.23 5.13 -3.60
N MET A 128 -9.29 4.59 -4.82
CA MET A 128 -8.07 4.27 -5.57
C MET A 128 -8.27 4.32 -7.08
N LEU A 129 -7.14 4.35 -7.78
CA LEU A 129 -7.03 4.12 -9.21
C LEU A 129 -6.47 2.71 -9.43
N GLU A 130 -7.06 1.98 -10.37
CA GLU A 130 -6.56 0.68 -10.80
C GLU A 130 -6.52 0.60 -12.32
N THR A 131 -5.50 -0.09 -12.84
CA THR A 131 -5.50 -0.52 -14.24
C THR A 131 -6.57 -1.58 -14.44
N VAL A 132 -7.30 -1.49 -15.56
CA VAL A 132 -8.34 -2.46 -15.91
C VAL A 132 -7.86 -3.35 -17.05
N HIS A 133 -7.95 -4.67 -16.84
CA HIS A 133 -7.78 -5.63 -17.93
C HIS A 133 -9.01 -5.61 -18.84
N VAL A 134 -8.82 -5.24 -20.10
CA VAL A 134 -9.84 -5.34 -21.14
C VAL A 134 -9.53 -6.59 -21.95
N LYS A 135 -10.39 -7.62 -21.85
CA LYS A 135 -10.16 -8.94 -22.44
C LYS A 135 -9.81 -8.88 -23.94
N ASP A 136 -10.47 -7.97 -24.65
CA ASP A 136 -10.37 -7.84 -26.10
C ASP A 136 -9.37 -6.74 -26.54
N GLN A 137 -8.67 -6.11 -25.58
CA GLN A 137 -7.65 -5.08 -25.85
C GLN A 137 -6.43 -5.32 -24.95
N PRO A 138 -5.62 -6.35 -25.25
CA PRO A 138 -4.50 -6.76 -24.39
C PRO A 138 -3.42 -5.67 -24.25
N ASP A 139 -3.36 -4.71 -25.16
CA ASP A 139 -2.40 -3.59 -25.14
C ASP A 139 -2.97 -2.31 -24.51
N GLN A 140 -4.27 -2.28 -24.18
CA GLN A 140 -4.92 -1.11 -23.59
C GLN A 140 -5.42 -1.42 -22.19
N HIS A 141 -4.87 -0.69 -21.21
CA HIS A 141 -5.22 -0.85 -19.81
C HIS A 141 -5.65 0.50 -19.25
N PRO A 142 -6.92 0.90 -19.45
CA PRO A 142 -7.42 2.16 -18.95
C PRO A 142 -7.37 2.17 -17.43
N ILE A 143 -7.27 3.38 -16.87
CA ILE A 143 -7.32 3.61 -15.44
C ILE A 143 -8.79 3.80 -15.05
N ALA A 144 -9.23 3.14 -13.98
CA ALA A 144 -10.56 3.33 -13.42
C ALA A 144 -10.48 3.78 -11.97
N ALA A 145 -11.42 4.64 -11.56
CA ALA A 145 -11.68 4.87 -10.16
C ALA A 145 -12.25 3.60 -9.55
N SER A 146 -11.74 3.19 -8.39
CA SER A 146 -12.13 1.94 -7.76
C SER A 146 -12.14 1.98 -6.24
N ILE A 147 -12.90 1.05 -5.69
CA ILE A 147 -13.00 0.77 -4.26
C ILE A 147 -12.46 -0.63 -4.01
N ARG A 148 -11.61 -0.76 -2.98
CA ARG A 148 -11.33 -2.03 -2.31
C ARG A 148 -11.62 -1.87 -0.83
N MET A 149 -12.24 -2.87 -0.22
CA MET A 149 -12.53 -2.86 1.21
C MET A 149 -12.49 -4.26 1.81
N ARG A 150 -12.03 -4.36 3.05
CA ARG A 150 -12.21 -5.50 3.95
C ARG A 150 -13.12 -5.05 5.10
N ARG A 151 -14.37 -5.49 5.11
CA ARG A 151 -15.31 -5.17 6.21
C ARG A 151 -15.31 -6.19 7.34
N GLN A 152 -14.96 -7.43 7.01
CA GLN A 152 -14.82 -8.57 7.91
C GLN A 152 -13.91 -9.60 7.24
N VAL A 153 -13.36 -10.55 8.00
CA VAL A 153 -12.57 -11.66 7.44
C VAL A 153 -13.52 -12.82 7.11
N SER A 154 -14.03 -12.85 5.88
CA SER A 154 -14.91 -13.93 5.38
C SER A 154 -14.95 -14.03 3.85
N ASN A 155 -15.68 -14.99 3.29
CA ASN A 155 -15.89 -15.05 1.84
C ASN A 155 -16.74 -13.89 1.28
N GLU A 156 -17.43 -13.14 2.14
CA GLU A 156 -18.34 -12.04 1.77
C GLU A 156 -17.85 -10.66 2.24
N GLY A 157 -16.67 -10.60 2.83
CA GLY A 157 -16.10 -9.37 3.43
C GLY A 157 -15.56 -8.36 2.42
N PHE A 158 -15.81 -8.55 1.13
CA PHE A 158 -15.09 -7.89 0.04
C PHE A 158 -15.97 -7.33 -1.06
N ARG A 159 -15.56 -6.19 -1.61
CA ARG A 159 -15.98 -5.71 -2.92
C ARG A 159 -14.81 -5.07 -3.66
N VAL A 160 -14.69 -5.36 -4.96
CA VAL A 160 -14.11 -4.43 -5.94
C VAL A 160 -15.21 -3.89 -6.80
N GLN A 161 -15.24 -2.58 -6.98
CA GLN A 161 -16.07 -1.95 -8.02
C GLN A 161 -15.20 -0.94 -8.77
N ARG A 162 -15.40 -0.87 -10.09
CA ARG A 162 -14.70 0.04 -11.00
C ARG A 162 -15.74 0.74 -11.89
N PRO A 163 -16.55 1.65 -11.32
CA PRO A 163 -17.71 2.18 -12.02
C PRO A 163 -17.32 3.01 -13.23
N ASP A 164 -16.19 3.72 -13.16
CA ASP A 164 -15.86 4.74 -14.16
C ASP A 164 -14.39 4.66 -14.59
N GLN A 165 -14.17 4.73 -15.90
CA GLN A 165 -12.86 5.06 -16.45
C GLN A 165 -12.56 6.54 -16.20
N VAL A 166 -11.32 6.86 -15.86
CA VAL A 166 -10.90 8.22 -15.49
C VAL A 166 -9.61 8.61 -16.20
N LYS A 167 -9.37 9.92 -16.28
CA LYS A 167 -8.12 10.52 -16.76
C LYS A 167 -7.54 11.39 -15.65
N LEU A 168 -6.22 11.43 -15.56
CA LEU A 168 -5.53 12.25 -14.57
C LEU A 168 -5.66 13.76 -14.90
N PRO A 169 -5.65 14.63 -13.88
CA PRO A 169 -5.62 14.29 -12.45
C PRO A 169 -6.98 13.79 -11.91
N VAL A 170 -6.95 13.02 -10.82
CA VAL A 170 -8.16 12.55 -10.13
C VAL A 170 -8.00 12.72 -8.63
N TRP A 171 -9.00 13.28 -7.97
CA TRP A 171 -9.07 13.32 -6.51
C TRP A 171 -9.71 12.06 -5.95
N LEU A 172 -9.19 11.60 -4.82
CA LEU A 172 -9.68 10.45 -4.07
C LEU A 172 -9.95 10.91 -2.64
N LYS A 173 -11.06 10.45 -2.05
CA LYS A 173 -11.43 10.80 -0.68
C LYS A 173 -12.11 9.64 0.03
N ILE A 174 -11.77 9.47 1.31
CA ILE A 174 -12.51 8.63 2.24
C ILE A 174 -12.93 9.47 3.44
N GLU A 175 -14.21 9.38 3.81
CA GLU A 175 -14.77 10.01 5.01
C GLU A 175 -15.24 8.92 5.98
N ARG A 176 -14.99 9.12 7.27
CA ARG A 176 -15.42 8.28 8.38
C ARG A 176 -16.33 9.09 9.30
N GLN A 177 -17.49 8.51 9.63
CA GLN A 177 -18.41 8.99 10.65
C GLN A 177 -18.90 7.81 11.49
N GLY A 178 -18.43 7.71 12.73
CA GLY A 178 -18.55 6.51 13.55
C GLY A 178 -17.95 5.29 12.86
N GLN A 179 -18.81 4.32 12.55
CA GLN A 179 -18.45 3.10 11.82
C GLN A 179 -18.80 3.18 10.33
N THR A 180 -19.38 4.29 9.86
CA THR A 180 -19.76 4.49 8.47
C THR A 180 -18.63 5.13 7.69
N PHE A 181 -18.25 4.49 6.58
CA PHE A 181 -17.19 4.94 5.69
C PHE A 181 -17.75 5.23 4.30
N ARG A 182 -17.37 6.37 3.73
CA ARG A 182 -17.70 6.76 2.35
C ARG A 182 -16.42 6.92 1.54
N SER A 183 -16.29 6.12 0.49
CA SER A 183 -15.25 6.22 -0.52
C SER A 183 -15.80 6.96 -1.74
N SER A 184 -15.07 7.96 -2.23
CA SER A 184 -15.47 8.81 -3.34
C SER A 184 -14.27 9.24 -4.17
N TYR A 185 -14.56 9.69 -5.40
CA TYR A 185 -13.56 10.29 -6.27
C TYR A 185 -14.12 11.54 -6.95
N SER A 186 -13.24 12.42 -7.45
CA SER A 186 -13.64 13.63 -8.16
C SER A 186 -12.65 13.95 -9.28
N PRO A 187 -13.10 14.10 -10.55
CA PRO A 187 -12.22 14.53 -11.65
C PRO A 187 -11.72 15.98 -11.51
N ASP A 188 -12.45 16.84 -10.81
CA ASP A 188 -12.20 18.29 -10.77
C ASP A 188 -11.93 18.85 -9.35
N GLY A 189 -12.11 18.03 -8.32
CA GLY A 189 -11.97 18.41 -6.91
C GLY A 189 -13.18 19.15 -6.35
N LYS A 190 -14.26 19.29 -7.13
CA LYS A 190 -15.48 20.02 -6.74
C LYS A 190 -16.66 19.06 -6.65
N GLU A 191 -16.92 18.30 -7.72
CA GLU A 191 -18.00 17.33 -7.76
C GLU A 191 -17.51 15.95 -7.36
N TRP A 192 -18.06 15.41 -6.27
CA TRP A 192 -17.65 14.12 -5.71
C TRP A 192 -18.65 13.03 -6.09
N LYS A 193 -18.13 11.98 -6.74
CA LYS A 193 -18.88 10.78 -7.10
C LYS A 193 -18.64 9.69 -6.06
N LEU A 194 -19.72 9.17 -5.50
CA LEU A 194 -19.66 8.09 -4.51
C LEU A 194 -19.26 6.79 -5.18
N LEU A 195 -18.17 6.18 -4.71
CA LEU A 195 -17.81 4.80 -5.06
C LEU A 195 -18.59 3.84 -4.18
N LYS A 196 -18.57 4.08 -2.87
CA LYS A 196 -19.27 3.22 -1.91
C LYS A 196 -19.46 3.89 -0.55
N GLU A 197 -20.62 3.64 0.06
CA GLU A 197 -20.82 3.77 1.51
C GLU A 197 -20.95 2.38 2.14
N MET A 198 -20.32 2.18 3.31
CA MET A 198 -20.34 0.91 4.03
C MET A 198 -20.06 1.09 5.52
N GLU A 199 -20.68 0.27 6.36
CA GLU A 199 -20.30 0.11 7.76
C GLU A 199 -19.12 -0.86 7.89
N ILE A 200 -18.05 -0.42 8.55
CA ILE A 200 -16.88 -1.24 8.85
C ILE A 200 -16.56 -1.08 10.33
N PRO A 201 -16.55 -2.17 11.12
CA PRO A 201 -16.40 -2.09 12.57
C PRO A 201 -14.93 -1.86 12.99
N MET A 202 -14.35 -0.72 12.64
CA MET A 202 -12.97 -0.36 13.03
C MET A 202 -12.89 0.21 14.44
N GLY A 203 -11.72 0.07 15.08
CA GLY A 203 -11.44 0.74 16.35
C GLY A 203 -11.42 2.27 16.28
N PRO A 204 -11.38 2.98 17.43
CA PRO A 204 -11.39 4.45 17.45
C PRO A 204 -10.11 5.07 16.88
N LYS A 205 -8.97 4.39 17.01
CA LYS A 205 -7.68 4.82 16.47
C LYS A 205 -7.30 3.96 15.27
N ILE A 206 -7.27 4.57 14.09
CA ILE A 206 -6.93 3.91 12.83
C ILE A 206 -5.72 4.58 12.18
N SER A 207 -5.29 4.03 11.05
CA SER A 207 -4.26 4.62 10.19
C SER A 207 -4.90 5.17 8.92
N ALA A 208 -4.55 6.41 8.56
CA ALA A 208 -4.95 7.06 7.33
C ALA A 208 -3.72 7.28 6.45
N GLY A 209 -3.78 6.90 5.17
CA GLY A 209 -2.64 7.14 4.30
C GLY A 209 -2.74 6.67 2.87
N LEU A 210 -1.58 6.47 2.26
CA LEU A 210 -1.38 6.20 0.84
C LEU A 210 -0.81 4.80 0.64
N THR A 211 -1.30 4.09 -0.37
CA THR A 211 -0.77 2.78 -0.74
C THR A 211 -0.70 2.64 -2.26
N ALA A 212 0.23 1.79 -2.72
CA ALA A 212 0.33 1.35 -4.09
C ALA A 212 0.80 -0.10 -4.13
N TRP A 213 0.39 -0.85 -5.14
CA TRP A 213 0.82 -2.22 -5.36
C TRP A 213 0.86 -2.55 -6.84
N ASN A 214 1.60 -3.61 -7.17
CA ASN A 214 1.72 -4.09 -8.52
C ASN A 214 1.86 -5.62 -8.53
N ARG A 215 1.04 -6.31 -9.34
CA ARG A 215 0.87 -7.76 -9.19
C ARG A 215 2.06 -8.60 -9.70
N TYR A 216 2.86 -8.07 -10.63
CA TYR A 216 3.95 -8.81 -11.30
C TYR A 216 5.10 -7.86 -11.72
N GLY A 217 5.95 -7.50 -10.77
CA GLY A 217 7.08 -6.58 -10.92
C GLY A 217 8.36 -7.21 -11.46
N LYS A 218 8.39 -7.59 -12.73
CA LYS A 218 9.67 -7.95 -13.39
C LYS A 218 10.06 -6.99 -14.51
N THR A 219 9.11 -6.21 -15.02
CA THR A 219 9.34 -5.28 -16.14
C THR A 219 8.63 -3.93 -15.97
N LYS A 220 7.79 -3.76 -14.94
CA LYS A 220 6.96 -2.59 -14.69
C LYS A 220 6.92 -2.31 -13.19
N PHE A 221 7.19 -1.07 -12.78
CA PHE A 221 7.42 -0.72 -11.37
C PHE A 221 6.36 0.22 -10.76
N GLY A 222 5.25 0.49 -11.45
CA GLY A 222 4.09 1.23 -10.94
C GLY A 222 4.43 2.51 -10.18
N THR A 223 4.49 3.65 -10.87
CA THR A 223 4.79 4.95 -10.23
C THR A 223 3.53 5.79 -10.09
N VAL A 224 3.25 6.26 -8.87
CA VAL A 224 2.12 7.16 -8.57
C VAL A 224 2.62 8.40 -7.84
N VAL A 225 2.04 9.55 -8.18
CA VAL A 225 2.29 10.83 -7.47
C VAL A 225 1.00 11.36 -6.89
N PHE A 226 1.01 11.56 -5.57
CA PHE A 226 -0.06 12.20 -4.82
C PHE A 226 0.34 13.63 -4.46
N ASP A 227 -0.53 14.56 -4.82
CA ASP A 227 -0.47 15.98 -4.48
C ASP A 227 -1.63 16.32 -3.53
N ASP A 228 -1.51 17.45 -2.83
CA ASP A 228 -2.50 17.95 -1.85
C ASP A 228 -3.09 16.85 -0.93
N VAL A 229 -2.21 16.12 -0.26
CA VAL A 229 -2.59 15.04 0.66
C VAL A 229 -3.02 15.65 2.00
N GLN A 230 -4.27 15.45 2.37
CA GLN A 230 -4.85 15.99 3.59
C GLN A 230 -5.49 14.89 4.43
N VAL A 231 -5.15 14.86 5.73
CA VAL A 231 -5.86 14.08 6.74
C VAL A 231 -6.50 15.06 7.71
N ARG A 232 -7.83 15.01 7.85
CA ARG A 232 -8.59 15.92 8.70
C ARG A 232 -9.32 15.12 9.77
N LYS A 233 -9.23 15.57 11.01
CA LYS A 233 -10.11 15.09 12.09
C LYS A 233 -11.40 15.89 12.04
N ALA A 234 -12.54 15.23 12.17
CA ALA A 234 -13.82 15.92 12.34
C ALA A 234 -13.90 16.49 13.78
N PRO A 235 -14.68 17.57 14.00
CA PRO A 235 -14.92 18.13 15.33
C PRO A 235 -15.45 17.10 16.33
#